data_AF-A0A453RPP5-F1
#
_entry.id   AF-A0A453RPP5-F1
#
_cell.length_a   1.000
_cell.length_b   1.000
_cell.length_c   1.000
_cell.angle_alpha   90.00
_cell.angle_beta   90.00
_cell.angle_gamma   90.00
#
_symmetry.space_group_name_H-M   'P 1'
#
loop_
_entity.id
_entity.type
_entity.pdbx_description
1 polymer ?
#
loop_
_entity_poly.entity_id
_entity_poly.type
_entity_poly.pdbx_seq_one_letter_code
_entity_poly.pdbx_strand_id
1 'polypeptide(L)' 'MKVGGLRRLYIPGQLAFPKGLTSAPGRPRVAPSSPVVFDVNLLFVPGLDDDE' A
#
# COMPACT_ATOMS: atom_id res chain seq x y z
N MET A 1 9.53 -3.83 7.18
CA MET A 1 8.57 -4.92 7.50
C MET A 1 9.32 -6.22 7.27
N LYS A 2 9.09 -7.28 8.04
CA LYS A 2 9.71 -8.58 7.77
C LYS A 2 8.83 -9.37 6.79
N VAL A 3 9.44 -10.22 5.99
CA VAL A 3 8.70 -11.15 5.11
C VAL A 3 7.82 -12.07 5.95
N GLY A 4 6.63 -12.38 5.42
CA GLY A 4 5.52 -13.02 6.13
C GLY A 4 4.74 -12.09 7.07
N GLY A 5 5.16 -10.84 7.25
CA GLY A 5 4.51 -9.89 8.15
C GLY A 5 3.25 -9.26 7.55
N LEU A 6 2.17 -9.21 8.33
CA LEU A 6 0.98 -8.40 8.08
C LEU A 6 1.05 -7.10 8.88
N ARG A 7 0.90 -5.95 8.22
CA ARG A 7 0.90 -4.66 8.89
C ARG A 7 -0.09 -3.68 8.27
N ARG A 8 -0.76 -2.91 9.13
CA ARG A 8 -1.57 -1.76 8.75
C ARG A 8 -0.71 -0.50 8.59
N LEU A 9 -0.81 0.15 7.44
CA LEU A 9 -0.12 1.40 7.11
C LEU A 9 -1.14 2.53 7.03
N TYR A 10 -0.83 3.65 7.68
CA TYR A 10 -1.59 4.90 7.60
C TYR A 10 -0.78 5.87 6.76
N ILE A 11 -1.28 6.21 5.57
CA ILE A 11 -0.57 7.07 4.63
C ILE A 11 -1.28 8.42 4.56
N PRO A 12 -0.61 9.53 4.92
CA PRO A 12 -1.19 10.86 4.83
C PRO A 12 -1.40 11.24 3.36
N GLY A 13 -2.37 12.12 3.11
CA GLY A 13 -2.79 12.50 1.75
C GLY A 13 -1.65 12.96 0.83
N GLN A 14 -0.66 13.67 1.39
CA GLN A 14 0.52 14.15 0.66
C GLN A 14 1.40 13.03 0.10
N LEU A 15 1.36 11.84 0.69
CA LEU A 15 2.14 10.66 0.28
C LEU A 15 1.27 9.58 -0.39
N ALA A 16 -0.03 9.85 -0.59
CA ALA A 16 -0.99 8.91 -1.16
C ALA A 16 -1.16 9.15 -2.68
N PHE A 17 -2.32 9.66 -3.11
CA PHE A 17 -2.64 9.89 -4.52
C PHE A 17 -2.78 11.40 -4.80
N PRO A 18 -1.71 12.14 -5.18
CA PRO A 18 -1.77 13.59 -5.36
C PRO A 18 -2.86 14.04 -6.35
N LYS A 19 -3.05 13.29 -7.43
CA LYS A 19 -4.09 13.53 -8.46
C LYS A 19 -5.36 12.70 -8.24
N GLY A 20 -5.42 11.89 -7.19
CA GLY A 20 -6.50 10.94 -6.94
C GLY A 20 -6.42 9.74 -7.89
N LEU A 21 -7.45 8.90 -7.82
CA LEU A 21 -7.60 7.71 -8.65
C LEU A 21 -9.03 7.63 -9.18
N THR A 22 -9.16 7.44 -10.49
CA THR A 22 -10.46 7.22 -11.12
C THR A 22 -10.96 5.80 -10.86
N SER A 23 -12.29 5.66 -10.78
CA SER A 23 -12.95 4.35 -10.66
C SER A 23 -12.71 3.51 -11.91
N ALA A 24 -12.52 2.21 -11.70
CA ALA A 24 -12.44 1.18 -12.73
C ALA A 24 -13.09 -0.11 -12.18
N PRO A 25 -13.42 -1.12 -13.02
CA PRO A 25 -13.91 -2.40 -12.52
C PRO A 25 -12.98 -2.97 -11.44
N GLY A 26 -13.53 -3.29 -10.26
CA GLY A 26 -12.77 -3.79 -9.11
C GLY A 26 -11.93 -2.74 -8.36
N ARG A 27 -12.02 -1.45 -8.74
CA ARG A 27 -11.23 -0.37 -8.13
C ARG A 27 -12.09 0.85 -7.79
N PRO A 28 -12.28 1.19 -6.51
CA PRO A 28 -13.04 2.38 -6.12
C PRO A 28 -12.29 3.66 -6.51
N ARG A 29 -13.04 4.76 -6.65
CA ARG A 29 -12.48 6.10 -6.81
C ARG A 29 -11.78 6.54 -5.52
N VAL A 30 -10.64 7.21 -5.65
CA VAL A 30 -9.93 7.87 -4.55
C VAL A 30 -9.81 9.36 -4.86
N ALA A 31 -10.16 10.23 -3.90
CA ALA A 31 -10.07 11.66 -4.13
C ALA A 31 -8.60 12.13 -4.16
N PRO A 32 -8.30 13.25 -4.85
CA PRO A 32 -6.97 13.84 -4.80
C PRO A 32 -6.51 14.12 -3.38
N SER A 33 -5.28 13.70 -3.05
CA SER A 33 -4.62 13.91 -1.76
C SER A 33 -5.44 13.47 -0.54
N SER A 34 -6.32 12.46 -0.68
CA SER A 34 -7.02 11.88 0.47
C SER A 34 -6.10 10.91 1.24
N PRO A 35 -6.11 10.92 2.59
CA PRO A 35 -5.39 9.92 3.38
C PRO A 35 -5.99 8.52 3.16
N VAL A 36 -5.15 7.50 3.25
CA VAL A 36 -5.56 6.10 3.01
C VAL A 36 -4.95 5.16 4.05
N VAL A 37 -5.63 4.02 4.24
CA VAL A 37 -5.18 2.96 5.14
C VAL A 37 -5.07 1.67 4.34
N PHE A 38 -3.92 1.02 4.43
CA PHE A 38 -3.66 -0.26 3.75
C PHE A 38 -3.30 -1.34 4.77
N ASP A 39 -3.91 -2.50 4.62
CA ASP A 39 -3.40 -3.73 5.22
C ASP A 39 -2.48 -4.40 4.20
N VAL A 40 -1.20 -4.48 4.53
CA VAL A 40 -0.16 -5.00 3.64
C VAL A 40 0.40 -6.28 4.21
N ASN A 41 0.37 -7.35 3.42
CA ASN A 41 1.08 -8.59 3.69
C ASN A 41 2.34 -8.62 2.83
N LEU A 42 3.52 -8.65 3.46
CA LEU A 42 4.79 -8.74 2.74
C LEU A 42 5.10 -10.21 2.45
N LEU A 43 4.88 -10.64 1.21
CA LEU A 43 5.00 -12.05 0.83
C LEU A 43 6.44 -12.51 0.63
N PHE A 44 7.28 -11.67 0.02
CA PHE A 44 8.63 -12.04 -0.41
C PHE A 44 9.43 -10.78 -0.76
N VAL A 45 10.73 -10.78 -0.49
CA VAL A 45 11.71 -9.79 -0.97
C VAL A 45 12.90 -10.54 -1.61
N PRO A 46 13.03 -10.50 -2.95
CA PRO A 46 14.13 -11.17 -3.64
C PRO A 46 15.51 -10.70 -3.12
N GLY A 47 16.40 -11.65 -2.79
CA GLY A 47 17.76 -11.38 -2.32
C GLY A 47 17.88 -10.85 -0.88
N LEU A 48 16.78 -10.80 -0.14
CA LEU A 48 16.74 -10.52 1.31
C LEU A 48 16.23 -11.72 2.11
N ASP A 49 15.58 -12.66 1.43
CA ASP A 49 15.02 -13.90 1.99
C ASP A 49 15.96 -15.10 1.89
N ASP A 50 17.12 -14.95 1.26
CA ASP A 50 18.11 -16.03 1.05
C ASP A 50 19.09 -16.21 2.24
N ASP A 51 18.93 -15.43 3.32
CA ASP A 51 19.85 -15.38 4.48
C ASP A 51 19.23 -15.94 5.79
N GLU A 52 18.56 -17.11 5.74
CA GLU A 52 18.30 -17.95 6.93
C GLU A 52 18.99 -19.32 6.84
#